data_AF-A0A941Y179-F1
#
_entry.id   AF-A0A941Y179-F1
#
_cell.length_a   1.000
_cell.length_b   1.000
_cell.length_c   1.000
_cell.angle_alpha   90.00
_cell.angle_beta   90.00
_cell.angle_gamma   90.00
#
_symmetry.space_group_name_H-M   'P 1'
#
loop_
_entity.id
_entity.type
_entity.pdbx_description
1 polymer ?
#
loop_
_entity_poly.entity_id
_entity_poly.type
_entity_poly.pdbx_seq_one_letter_code
_entity_poly.pdbx_strand_id
1 'polypeptide(L)' 'MHHWKSVDLMLPDNLSAADVLAQARDQIKIIASEAGEFVQQIRIGACIAHGGGYRKWTASYLTGPPGVYPV' A
#
# COMPACT_ATOMS: atom_id res chain seq x y z
N MET A 1 8.89 8.29 16.27
CA MET A 1 9.93 7.86 15.31
C MET A 1 9.21 7.47 14.03
N HIS A 2 9.67 7.95 12.86
CA HIS A 2 9.11 7.55 11.57
C HIS A 2 9.83 6.28 11.12
N HIS A 3 9.07 5.21 10.84
CA HIS A 3 9.64 3.94 10.39
C HIS A 3 8.90 3.41 9.18
N TRP A 4 9.66 2.83 8.26
CA TRP A 4 9.10 2.13 7.11
C TRP A 4 8.58 0.77 7.54
N LYS A 5 7.34 0.48 7.16
CA LYS A 5 6.72 -0.83 7.29
C LYS A 5 6.43 -1.40 5.92
N SER A 6 6.67 -2.69 5.74
CA SER A 6 6.33 -3.40 4.52
C SER A 6 4.99 -4.11 4.65
N VAL A 7 4.21 -4.10 3.58
CA VAL A 7 2.94 -4.82 3.45
C VAL A 7 2.92 -5.55 2.12
N ASP A 8 2.27 -6.70 2.12
CA ASP A 8 1.99 -7.45 0.91
C ASP A 8 0.54 -7.21 0.49
N LEU A 9 0.34 -6.83 -0.76
CA LEU A 9 -0.97 -6.54 -1.33
C LEU A 9 -1.27 -7.56 -2.43
N MET A 10 -2.46 -8.13 -2.42
CA MET A 10 -2.96 -8.97 -3.51
C MET A 10 -3.97 -8.17 -4.32
N LEU A 11 -3.64 -7.89 -5.57
CA LEU A 11 -4.47 -7.11 -6.48
C LEU A 11 -4.75 -7.92 -7.76
N PRO A 12 -5.92 -7.77 -8.38
CA PRO A 12 -6.20 -8.41 -9.67
C PRO A 12 -5.14 -8.04 -10.74
N ASP A 13 -4.81 -8.99 -11.60
CA ASP A 13 -3.77 -8.85 -12.61
C ASP A 13 -4.18 -8.04 -13.85
N ASN A 14 -5.49 -7.82 -14.00
CA ASN A 14 -6.12 -7.08 -15.08
C ASN A 14 -6.25 -5.56 -14.80
N LEU A 15 -5.78 -5.09 -13.65
CA LEU A 15 -5.81 -3.68 -13.29
C LEU A 15 -4.78 -2.86 -14.08
N SER A 16 -5.16 -1.62 -14.41
CA SER A 16 -4.20 -0.65 -14.93
C SER A 16 -3.21 -0.23 -13.83
N ALA A 17 -2.07 0.34 -14.22
CA ALA A 17 -1.09 0.84 -13.25
C ALA A 17 -1.67 1.94 -12.33
N ALA A 18 -2.62 2.75 -12.83
CA ALA A 18 -3.29 3.78 -12.05
C ALA A 18 -4.23 3.16 -11.00
N ASP A 19 -4.97 2.12 -11.37
CA ASP A 19 -5.88 1.40 -10.46
C ASP A 19 -5.11 0.63 -9.40
N VAL A 20 -3.99 0.00 -9.77
CA VAL A 20 -3.06 -0.63 -8.82
C VAL A 20 -2.59 0.38 -7.79
N LEU A 21 -2.16 1.57 -8.24
CA LEU A 21 -1.66 2.61 -7.33
C LEU A 21 -2.77 3.12 -6.41
N ALA A 22 -3.99 3.34 -6.93
CA ALA A 22 -5.13 3.78 -6.14
C ALA A 22 -5.52 2.74 -5.08
N GLN A 23 -5.73 1.49 -5.48
CA GLN A 23 -6.09 0.42 -4.56
C GLN A 23 -4.99 0.13 -3.53
N ALA A 24 -3.71 0.18 -3.94
CA ALA A 24 -2.61 0.00 -3.01
C ALA A 24 -2.56 1.12 -1.96
N ARG A 25 -2.82 2.38 -2.37
CA ARG A 25 -2.91 3.50 -1.42
C ARG A 25 -4.04 3.31 -0.43
N ASP A 26 -5.21 2.90 -0.89
CA ASP A 26 -6.38 2.72 -0.02
C ASP A 26 -6.17 1.58 0.98
N GLN A 27 -5.67 0.42 0.51
CA GLN A 27 -5.36 -0.70 1.41
C GLN A 27 -4.29 -0.33 2.44
N ILE A 28 -3.23 0.38 2.04
CA ILE A 28 -2.20 0.84 2.98
C ILE A 28 -2.76 1.81 4.02
N LYS A 29 -3.61 2.76 3.61
CA LYS A 29 -4.28 3.71 4.53
C LYS A 29 -5.14 2.96 5.54
N ILE A 30 -5.89 1.94 5.10
CA ILE A 30 -6.71 1.10 5.99
C ILE A 30 -5.82 0.35 6.98
N ILE A 31 -4.79 -0.37 6.51
CA ILE A 31 -3.87 -1.14 7.37
C ILE A 31 -3.22 -0.23 8.43
N ALA A 32 -2.73 0.95 8.03
CA ALA A 32 -2.15 1.89 8.96
C ALA A 32 -3.19 2.38 9.99
N SER A 33 -4.39 2.74 9.54
CA SER A 33 -5.46 3.21 10.41
C SER A 33 -5.90 2.14 11.43
N GLU A 34 -6.02 0.88 11.01
CA GLU A 34 -6.34 -0.24 11.89
C GLU A 34 -5.25 -0.48 12.95
N ALA A 35 -3.99 -0.16 12.62
CA ALA A 35 -2.87 -0.19 13.55
C ALA A 35 -2.75 1.06 14.44
N GLY A 36 -3.65 2.05 14.30
CA GLY A 36 -3.56 3.34 15.00
C GLY A 36 -2.43 4.24 14.49
N GLU A 37 -2.00 4.02 13.24
CA GLU A 37 -0.89 4.71 12.60
C GLU A 37 -1.39 5.64 11.48
N PHE A 38 -0.60 6.65 11.17
CA PHE A 38 -0.86 7.53 10.04
C PHE A 38 0.20 7.33 8.97
N VAL A 39 -0.23 7.34 7.72
CA VAL A 39 0.68 7.25 6.58
C VAL A 39 1.29 8.62 6.30
N GLN A 40 2.57 8.69 6.01
CA GLN A 40 3.25 9.90 5.52
C GLN A 40 3.73 9.74 4.08
N GLN A 41 4.24 8.55 3.73
CA GLN A 41 4.72 8.22 2.40
C GLN A 41 4.39 6.77 2.07
N ILE A 42 4.25 6.49 0.78
CA ILE A 42 4.01 5.15 0.25
C ILE A 42 5.05 4.89 -0.84
N ARG A 43 5.57 3.67 -0.87
CA ARG A 43 6.44 3.14 -1.92
C ARG A 43 5.83 1.82 -2.41
N ILE A 44 5.61 1.71 -3.71
CA ILE A 44 5.24 0.44 -4.33
C ILE A 44 6.51 -0.20 -4.85
N GLY A 45 6.77 -1.42 -4.41
CA GLY A 45 7.93 -2.21 -4.76
C GLY A 45 7.63 -3.20 -5.89
N ALA A 46 8.29 -4.35 -5.82
CA ALA A 46 8.20 -5.37 -6.86
C ALA A 46 6.80 -5.99 -6.95
N CYS A 47 6.44 -6.36 -8.18
CA CYS A 47 5.27 -7.14 -8.50
C CYS A 47 5.70 -8.56 -8.87
N ILE A 48 5.03 -9.56 -8.29
CA ILE A 48 5.24 -10.96 -8.60
C ILE A 48 3.92 -11.54 -9.10
N ALA A 49 3.95 -12.28 -10.20
CA ALA A 49 2.79 -13.00 -10.68
C ALA A 49 2.30 -13.98 -9.60
N HIS A 50 1.01 -13.96 -9.32
CA HIS A 50 0.35 -14.92 -8.45
C HIS A 50 -0.68 -15.72 -9.25
N GLY A 51 -1.04 -16.91 -8.77
CA GLY A 51 -2.04 -17.72 -9.45
C GLY A 51 -3.44 -17.12 -9.37
N GLY A 52 -4.33 -17.51 -10.29
CA GLY A 52 -5.77 -17.23 -10.19
C GLY A 52 -6.21 -15.81 -10.58
N GLY A 53 -5.46 -15.10 -11.43
CA GLY A 53 -5.82 -13.75 -11.88
C GLY A 53 -5.42 -12.64 -10.91
N TYR A 54 -4.46 -12.91 -10.03
CA TYR A 54 -3.95 -11.94 -9.06
C TYR A 54 -2.45 -11.73 -9.23
N ARG A 55 -1.96 -10.57 -8.80
CA ARG A 55 -0.56 -10.25 -8.64
C ARG A 55 -0.30 -9.85 -7.20
N LYS A 56 0.82 -10.34 -6.67
CA LYS A 56 1.31 -9.94 -5.35
C LYS A 56 2.23 -8.75 -5.52
N TRP A 57 1.93 -7.66 -4.82
CA TRP A 57 2.73 -6.45 -4.79
C TRP A 57 3.33 -6.30 -3.40
N THR A 58 4.64 -6.10 -3.33
CA THR A 58 5.27 -5.64 -2.10
C THR A 58 5.18 -4.12 -2.07
N ALA A 59 4.60 -3.56 -1.02
CA ALA A 59 4.55 -2.12 -0.80
C ALA A 59 5.11 -1.78 0.59
N SER A 60 5.45 -0.51 0.79
CA SER A 60 5.87 -0.01 2.08
C SER A 60 5.28 1.35 2.36
N TYR A 61 5.00 1.62 3.62
CA TYR A 61 4.56 2.93 4.08
C TYR A 61 5.42 3.45 5.22
N LEU A 62 5.63 4.77 5.22
CA LEU A 62 6.29 5.48 6.31
C LEU A 62 5.23 5.96 7.28
N THR A 63 5.39 5.63 8.56
CA THR A 63 4.52 6.16 9.62
C THR A 63 4.77 7.65 9.82
N GLY A 64 3.72 8.41 10.07
CA GLY A 64 3.71 9.86 10.21
C GLY A 64 2.86 10.36 11.38
N PRO A 65 2.88 11.68 11.64
CA PRO A 65 1.89 12.33 12.48
C PRO A 65 0.49 12.29 11.83
N PRO A 66 -0.59 12.44 12.63
CA PRO A 66 -1.93 12.65 12.09
C PRO A 66 -1.97 13.82 11.10
N GLY A 67 -2.68 13.66 9.98
CA GLY A 67 -2.94 14.74 9.01
C GLY A 67 -1.82 15.03 8.02
N VAL A 68 -0.77 14.21 7.94
CA VAL A 68 0.38 14.47 7.04
C VAL A 68 0.23 13.87 5.64
N TYR A 69 -0.58 12.82 5.45
CA TYR A 69 -0.94 12.39 4.09
C TYR A 69 -2.10 13.23 3.56
N PRO A 70 -1.99 13.80 2.34
CA PRO A 70 -3.14 14.42 1.71
C PRO A 70 -4.24 13.37 1.48
N VAL A 71 -5.46 13.75 1.85
CA VAL A 71 -6.69 12.99 1.61
C VAL A 71 -6.88 12.77 0.12
#